data_AF-A0A3D3P5Q7-F1
#
_entry.id   AF-A0A3D3P5Q7-F1
#
_cell.length_a   1.000
_cell.length_b   1.000
_cell.length_c   1.000
_cell.angle_alpha   90.00
_cell.angle_beta   90.00
_cell.angle_gamma   90.00
#
_symmetry.space_group_name_H-M   'P 1'
#
loop_
_entity.id
_entity.type
_entity.pdbx_description
1 polymer ?
#
loop_
_entity_poly.entity_id
_entity_poly.type
_entity_poly.pdbx_seq_one_letter_code
_entity_poly.pdbx_strand_id
1 'polypeptide(L)'
;MESHHHPIDLQFPSSNLGPMKFSILTLVLLTGLALLADDGFTKDSQRQKGVPVGKVTRHEHRSKVFEGTLRQYYLYIPSQYKSSEPAALMVFQDGHAYVDENGQARATIALDNLIH
;
A
#
# COMPACT_ATOMS: atom_id res chain seq x y z
N MET A 1 -45.58 -19.28 -49.46
CA MET A 1 -44.18 -19.04 -49.87
C MET A 1 -43.32 -19.54 -48.72
N GLU A 2 -43.05 -20.84 -48.73
CA GLU A 2 -42.39 -21.56 -47.65
C GLU A 2 -40.91 -21.17 -47.57
N SER A 3 -40.46 -20.74 -46.38
CA SER A 3 -39.08 -20.39 -46.12
C SER A 3 -38.26 -21.65 -45.84
N HIS A 4 -37.45 -22.05 -46.81
CA HIS A 4 -36.46 -23.10 -46.68
C HIS A 4 -35.38 -22.69 -45.64
N HIS A 5 -35.46 -23.26 -44.45
CA HIS A 5 -34.38 -23.19 -43.46
C HIS A 5 -33.37 -24.32 -43.73
N HIS A 6 -32.24 -23.97 -44.33
CA HIS A 6 -31.05 -24.82 -44.30
C HIS A 6 -30.35 -24.65 -42.94
N PRO A 7 -30.14 -25.71 -42.15
CA PRO A 7 -29.29 -25.61 -40.97
C PRO A 7 -27.83 -25.41 -41.39
N ILE A 8 -27.18 -24.41 -40.80
CA ILE A 8 -25.74 -24.16 -40.93
C ILE A 8 -25.03 -25.10 -39.97
N ASP A 9 -24.35 -26.11 -40.49
CA ASP A 9 -23.49 -27.00 -39.71
C ASP A 9 -22.21 -26.25 -39.27
N LEU A 10 -22.24 -25.75 -38.03
CA LEU A 10 -21.07 -25.20 -37.34
C LEU A 10 -20.14 -26.34 -36.91
N GLN A 11 -19.17 -26.68 -37.77
CA GLN A 11 -18.05 -27.53 -37.40
C GLN A 11 -17.09 -26.78 -36.47
N PHE A 12 -17.11 -27.11 -35.19
CA PHE A 12 -16.09 -26.69 -34.23
C PHE A 12 -14.82 -27.54 -34.43
N PRO A 13 -13.62 -26.93 -34.55
CA PRO A 13 -12.39 -27.70 -34.60
C PRO A 13 -12.18 -28.40 -33.25
N SER A 14 -11.94 -29.71 -33.28
CA SER A 14 -11.57 -30.49 -32.10
C SER A 14 -10.21 -30.04 -31.59
N SER A 15 -10.18 -29.33 -30.46
CA SER A 15 -8.94 -29.05 -29.74
C SER A 15 -8.40 -30.34 -29.13
N ASN A 16 -7.26 -30.84 -29.64
CA ASN A 16 -6.49 -31.89 -28.99
C ASN A 16 -5.82 -31.32 -27.73
N LEU A 17 -6.54 -31.37 -26.60
CA LEU A 17 -5.97 -31.08 -25.29
C LEU A 17 -5.25 -32.34 -24.78
N GLY A 18 -3.98 -32.48 -25.14
CA GLY A 18 -3.11 -33.50 -24.55
C GLY A 18 -2.96 -33.29 -23.03
N PRO A 19 -2.56 -34.32 -22.26
CA PRO A 19 -2.44 -34.21 -20.82
C PRO A 19 -1.38 -33.16 -20.48
N MET A 20 -1.84 -32.07 -19.89
CA MET A 20 -1.00 -30.98 -19.40
C MET A 20 -0.11 -31.55 -18.28
N LYS A 21 1.11 -31.98 -18.64
CA LYS A 21 2.12 -32.41 -17.68
C LYS A 21 2.52 -31.18 -16.88
N PHE A 22 1.88 -30.95 -15.73
CA PHE A 22 2.36 -30.01 -14.73
C PHE A 22 3.74 -30.49 -14.28
N SER A 23 4.79 -29.97 -14.91
CA SER A 23 6.15 -30.26 -14.55
C SER A 23 6.39 -29.76 -13.13
N ILE A 24 6.83 -30.64 -12.23
CA ILE A 24 7.22 -30.31 -10.85
C ILE A 24 8.23 -29.15 -10.83
N LEU A 25 9.03 -29.01 -11.89
CA LEU A 25 9.97 -27.91 -12.09
C LEU A 25 9.28 -26.53 -12.14
N THR A 26 8.10 -26.43 -12.74
CA THR A 26 7.32 -25.19 -12.80
C THR A 26 6.76 -24.82 -11.43
N LEU A 27 6.35 -25.81 -10.63
CA LEU A 27 5.87 -25.59 -9.25
C LEU A 27 7.00 -25.13 -8.33
N VAL A 28 8.20 -25.74 -8.43
CA VAL A 28 9.41 -25.36 -7.68
C VAL A 28 9.90 -23.97 -8.09
N LEU A 29 9.83 -23.63 -9.39
CA LEU A 29 10.23 -22.30 -9.87
C LEU A 29 9.26 -21.21 -9.36
N LEU A 30 7.94 -21.46 -9.33
CA LEU A 30 6.96 -20.53 -8.77
C LEU A 30 7.08 -20.38 -7.24
N THR A 31 7.36 -21.46 -6.50
CA THR A 31 7.59 -21.36 -5.04
C THR A 31 8.92 -20.68 -4.71
N GLY A 32 9.98 -20.94 -5.49
CA GLY A 32 11.29 -20.31 -5.31
C GLY A 32 11.28 -18.80 -5.58
N LEU A 33 10.50 -18.34 -6.58
CA LEU A 33 10.37 -16.91 -6.87
C LEU A 33 9.59 -16.14 -5.79
N ALA A 34 8.58 -16.77 -5.18
CA ALA A 34 7.80 -16.18 -4.09
C ALA A 34 8.62 -15.99 -2.80
N LEU A 35 9.58 -16.89 -2.50
CA LEU A 35 10.46 -16.75 -1.34
C LEU A 35 11.55 -15.68 -1.48
N LEU A 36 11.84 -15.22 -2.71
CA LEU A 36 12.84 -14.17 -2.99
C LEU A 36 12.23 -12.77 -3.11
N ALA A 37 10.90 -12.65 -3.01
CA ALA A 37 10.27 -11.34 -2.91
C ALA A 37 10.60 -10.77 -1.52
N ASP A 38 11.46 -9.74 -1.49
CA ASP A 38 11.66 -8.93 -0.29
C ASP A 38 10.49 -7.95 -0.17
N ASP A 39 9.46 -8.41 0.54
CA ASP A 39 8.29 -7.65 0.96
C ASP A 39 8.49 -7.00 2.35
N GLY A 40 9.74 -6.97 2.84
CA GLY A 40 10.10 -6.52 4.17
C GLY A 40 10.30 -5.01 4.32
N PHE A 41 10.07 -4.52 5.54
CA PHE A 41 10.43 -3.17 5.94
C PHE A 41 11.94 -2.92 5.88
N THR A 42 12.35 -1.78 5.31
CA THR A 42 13.76 -1.35 5.35
C THR A 42 14.14 -0.84 6.74
N LYS A 43 15.43 -0.51 6.94
CA LYS A 43 15.92 0.08 8.19
C LYS A 43 15.27 1.42 8.52
N ASP A 44 14.88 2.18 7.49
CA ASP A 44 14.24 3.48 7.69
C ASP A 44 12.84 3.35 8.28
N SER A 45 12.19 2.19 8.11
CA SER A 45 10.88 1.91 8.71
C SER A 45 10.97 1.27 10.11
N GLN A 46 12.17 1.19 10.69
CA GLN A 46 12.44 0.58 12.00
C GLN A 46 13.06 1.61 12.96
N ARG A 47 12.69 1.55 14.24
CA ARG A 47 13.27 2.43 15.26
C ARG A 47 14.78 2.19 15.37
N GLN A 48 15.57 3.23 15.17
CA GLN A 48 17.03 3.17 15.27
C GLN A 48 17.51 3.78 16.59
N LYS A 49 18.53 3.14 17.19
CA LYS A 49 19.10 3.61 18.45
C LYS A 49 19.79 4.96 18.25
N GLY A 50 19.41 5.94 19.07
CA GLY A 50 20.04 7.27 19.07
C GLY A 50 19.44 8.26 18.07
N VAL A 51 18.52 7.82 17.21
CA VAL A 51 17.74 8.74 16.37
C VAL A 51 16.72 9.48 17.24
N PRO A 52 16.71 10.82 17.24
CA PRO A 52 15.70 11.61 17.94
C PRO A 52 14.28 11.31 17.45
N VAL A 53 13.34 11.23 18.38
CA VAL A 53 11.94 10.88 18.07
C VAL A 53 11.08 12.14 18.04
N GLY A 54 10.36 12.34 16.94
CA GLY A 54 9.39 13.41 16.79
C GLY A 54 8.16 13.24 17.69
N LYS A 55 7.33 14.28 17.79
CA LYS A 55 6.13 14.29 18.62
C LYS A 55 4.88 14.17 17.77
N VAL A 56 4.02 13.23 18.12
CA VAL A 56 2.66 13.09 17.55
C VAL A 56 1.63 13.66 18.53
N THR A 57 0.69 14.45 18.03
CA THR A 57 -0.48 14.93 18.78
C THR A 57 -1.76 14.70 17.98
N ARG A 58 -2.85 14.34 18.66
CA ARG A 58 -4.17 14.12 18.05
C ARG A 58 -5.04 15.37 18.22
N HIS A 59 -5.75 15.74 17.16
CA HIS A 59 -6.61 16.93 17.10
C HIS A 59 -7.91 16.62 16.37
N GLU A 60 -8.85 17.56 16.43
CA GLU A 60 -10.14 17.49 15.75
C GLU A 60 -10.38 18.73 14.88
N HIS A 61 -11.01 18.53 13.73
CA HIS A 61 -11.40 19.59 12.80
C HIS A 61 -12.88 19.46 12.44
N ARG A 62 -13.62 20.56 12.61
CA ARG A 62 -15.00 20.71 12.12
C ARG A 62 -14.98 21.51 10.83
N SER A 63 -15.43 20.90 9.74
CA SER A 63 -15.39 21.54 8.43
C SER A 63 -16.52 22.54 8.26
N LYS A 64 -16.21 23.69 7.65
CA LYS A 64 -17.21 24.65 7.15
C LYS A 64 -17.66 24.34 5.72
N VAL A 65 -16.89 23.55 4.98
CA VAL A 65 -17.22 23.15 3.60
C VAL A 65 -18.10 21.90 3.60
N PHE A 66 -17.79 20.96 4.48
CA PHE A 66 -18.59 19.76 4.71
C PHE A 66 -19.26 19.88 6.08
N GLU A 67 -20.35 20.63 6.15
CA GLU A 67 -21.06 20.89 7.41
C GLU A 67 -21.49 19.59 8.12
N GLY A 68 -21.54 19.62 9.45
CA GLY A 68 -21.88 18.46 10.29
C GLY A 68 -20.76 17.42 10.44
N THR A 69 -19.65 17.56 9.72
CA THR A 69 -18.52 16.61 9.81
C THR A 69 -17.50 17.00 10.88
N LEU A 70 -17.07 16.01 11.67
CA LEU A 70 -15.93 16.08 12.58
C LEU A 70 -14.87 15.10 12.09
N ARG A 71 -13.65 15.57 11.87
CA ARG A 71 -12.52 14.72 11.45
C ARG A 71 -11.42 14.77 12.49
N GLN A 72 -10.94 13.59 12.89
CA GLN A 72 -9.73 13.47 13.68
C GLN A 72 -8.52 13.51 12.75
N TYR A 73 -7.49 14.23 13.16
CA TYR A 73 -6.20 14.24 12.46
C TYR A 73 -5.05 14.20 13.46
N TYR A 74 -3.87 13.87 12.95
CA TYR A 74 -2.65 13.79 13.73
C TYR A 74 -1.64 14.80 13.19
N LEU A 75 -0.93 15.46 14.11
CA LEU A 75 0.19 16.34 13.79
C LEU A 75 1.47 15.70 14.33
N TYR A 76 2.34 15.31 13.41
CA TYR A 76 3.72 14.92 13.69
C TYR A 76 4.63 16.14 13.55
N ILE A 77 5.54 16.33 14.51
CA ILE A 77 6.56 17.38 14.50
C ILE A 77 7.93 16.70 14.70
N PRO A 78 8.89 16.84 13.76
CA PRO A 78 10.21 16.26 13.93
C PRO A 78 10.95 16.95 15.09
N SER A 79 11.81 16.20 15.79
CA SER A 79 12.50 16.70 16.99
C SER A 79 13.40 17.93 16.73
N GLN A 80 13.86 18.10 15.49
CA GLN A 80 14.76 19.16 15.04
C GLN A 80 14.02 20.45 14.72
N TYR A 81 12.67 20.44 14.73
CA TYR A 81 11.87 21.59 14.37
C TYR A 81 12.13 22.80 15.30
N LYS A 82 12.37 23.96 14.69
CA LYS A 82 12.49 25.25 15.37
C LYS A 82 11.38 26.18 14.91
N SER A 83 10.62 26.72 15.85
CA SER A 83 9.49 27.62 15.53
C SER A 83 9.89 28.94 14.88
N SER A 84 11.17 29.31 14.95
CA SER A 84 11.73 30.50 14.29
C SER A 84 11.95 30.30 12.78
N GLU A 85 11.89 29.07 12.28
CA GLU A 85 12.16 28.72 10.89
C GLU A 85 10.87 28.24 10.19
N PRO A 86 10.62 28.62 8.93
CA PRO A 86 9.50 28.09 8.17
C PRO A 86 9.58 26.56 8.04
N ALA A 87 8.44 25.87 8.24
CA ALA A 87 8.35 24.42 8.08
C ALA A 87 7.84 24.04 6.68
N ALA A 88 8.40 22.98 6.09
CA ALA A 88 7.74 22.25 5.02
C ALA A 88 6.56 21.45 5.58
N LEU A 89 5.47 21.35 4.81
CA LEU A 89 4.26 20.61 5.19
C LEU A 89 4.03 19.43 4.26
N MET A 90 3.80 18.25 4.83
CA MET A 90 3.35 17.06 4.13
C MET A 90 2.02 16.58 4.74
N VAL A 91 1.07 16.21 3.90
CA VAL A 91 -0.28 15.79 4.33
C VAL A 91 -0.53 14.34 3.90
N PHE A 92 -0.84 13.49 4.86
CA PHE A 92 -1.25 12.10 4.64
C PHE A 92 -2.77 11.98 4.87
N GLN A 93 -3.50 11.36 3.93
CA GLN A 93 -4.97 11.29 3.98
C GLN A 93 -5.49 10.20 4.92
N ASP A 94 -4.76 9.09 5.10
CA ASP A 94 -5.15 7.96 5.95
C ASP A 94 -4.49 8.04 7.34
N GLY A 95 -4.75 9.15 8.04
CA GLY A 95 -3.93 9.60 9.18
C GLY A 95 -3.60 8.52 10.23
N HIS A 96 -4.59 7.75 10.70
CA HIS A 96 -4.36 6.71 11.72
C HIS A 96 -3.47 5.56 11.22
N ALA A 97 -3.56 5.20 9.94
CA ALA A 97 -2.72 4.16 9.36
C ALA A 97 -1.27 4.61 9.18
N TYR A 98 -1.05 5.91 8.92
CA TYR A 98 0.29 6.47 8.72
C TYR A 98 1.03 6.74 10.02
N VAL A 99 0.29 7.07 11.10
CA VAL A 99 0.88 7.36 12.41
C VAL A 99 1.15 6.10 13.24
N ASP A 100 0.58 4.96 12.86
CA ASP A 100 0.84 3.68 13.52
C ASP A 100 2.26 3.19 13.21
N GLU A 101 3.09 3.18 14.25
CA GLU A 101 4.47 2.70 14.21
C GLU A 101 4.59 1.19 13.96
N ASN A 102 3.53 0.43 14.22
CA ASN A 102 3.46 -1.00 13.92
C ASN A 102 2.76 -1.30 12.60
N GLY A 103 2.19 -0.27 11.96
CA GLY A 103 1.43 -0.36 10.72
C GLY A 103 2.30 -0.58 9.48
N GLN A 104 1.66 -0.51 8.32
CA GLN A 104 2.30 -0.72 7.02
C GLN A 104 3.11 0.48 6.50
N ALA A 105 2.78 1.69 6.97
CA ALA A 105 3.42 2.92 6.51
C ALA A 105 4.55 3.40 7.43
N ARG A 106 4.32 3.36 8.75
CA ARG A 106 5.30 3.76 9.80
C ARG A 106 5.95 5.12 9.51
N ALA A 107 5.16 6.07 9.01
CA ALA A 107 5.68 7.29 8.42
C ALA A 107 6.46 8.13 9.43
N THR A 108 6.06 8.14 10.70
CA THR A 108 6.77 8.86 11.76
C THR A 108 8.17 8.29 12.00
N ILE A 109 8.36 6.97 11.94
CA ILE A 109 9.68 6.32 12.06
C ILE A 109 10.55 6.67 10.86
N ALA A 110 9.99 6.57 9.66
CA ALA A 110 10.69 6.93 8.43
C ALA A 110 11.15 8.39 8.46
N LEU A 111 10.28 9.31 8.86
CA LEU A 111 10.61 10.72 8.98
C LEU A 111 11.67 10.98 10.05
N ASP A 112 11.59 10.34 11.22
CA ASP A 112 12.61 10.47 12.27
C ASP A 112 13.99 10.02 11.76
N ASN A 113 14.06 8.89 11.05
CA ASN A 113 15.30 8.34 10.52
C ASN A 113 15.88 9.16 9.34
N LEU A 114 15.04 9.77 8.50
CA LEU A 114 15.46 10.47 7.29
C LEU A 114 15.73 11.97 7.48
N ILE A 115 15.20 12.59 8.54
CA ILE A 115 15.37 14.02 8.84
C ILE A 115 16.54 14.28 9.83
N HIS A 116 17.15 13.21 10.37
CA HIS A 116 18.13 13.32 11.45
C HIS A 116 19.38 14.13 11.09
#